data_AF-A0A7X3L8L8-F1
#
_entry.id   AF-A0A7X3L8L8-F1
#
_cell.length_a   1.000
_cell.length_b   1.000
_cell.length_c   1.000
_cell.angle_alpha   90.00
_cell.angle_beta   90.00
_cell.angle_gamma   90.00
#
_symmetry.space_group_name_H-M   'P 1'
#
loop_
_entity.id
_entity.type
_entity.pdbx_description
1 polymer ?
#
loop_
_entity_poly.entity_id
_entity_poly.type
_entity_poly.pdbx_seq_one_letter_code
_entity_poly.pdbx_strand_id
1 'polypeptide(L)'
;MQISEEQVRQQLIDKLLALGYPKSSIVLELGLAIGRNSQARIDLAIKDPDTNQLLAIFEIKRNLRDIDSATQQVLSYTKLFSGSVQAFIYGYIDGSEKIYSVNSKNNDVSQVFDLPSYDSLKNVETILDLSSKKQKARKQNSARNWSTIVAGMTSSVAIAATAAMVFGLLFDESKTLNNAELTEKIYSIQSERENIVKELNSLKTELKISKSSLEAISKVPDEHGWKSEASRISSSIERLDSRLEALENAITEDPAKALAVPILRKDLDNAEKSLKAELIQTKSEIDRMYDQNKWFIGLMFTIALSVLGMAASSFFNRKDT
;
A
#
# COMPACT_ATOMS: atom_id res chain seq x y z
N MET A 1 -15.81 -9.04 -29.42
CA MET A 1 -15.54 -7.73 -30.05
C MET A 1 -14.09 -7.36 -29.76
N GLN A 2 -13.31 -7.00 -30.77
CA GLN A 2 -11.93 -6.51 -30.56
C GLN A 2 -12.01 -5.03 -30.15
N ILE A 3 -11.49 -4.70 -28.97
CA ILE A 3 -11.41 -3.32 -28.48
C ILE A 3 -10.24 -2.63 -29.16
N SER A 4 -10.45 -1.42 -29.68
CA SER A 4 -9.39 -0.60 -30.28
C SER A 4 -8.49 0.02 -29.20
N GLU A 5 -7.25 0.37 -29.53
CA GLU A 5 -6.32 1.05 -28.60
C GLU A 5 -6.89 2.34 -28.06
N GLU A 6 -7.58 3.10 -28.92
CA GLU A 6 -8.19 4.36 -28.55
C GLU A 6 -9.26 4.16 -27.48
N GLN A 7 -10.02 3.07 -27.56
CA GLN A 7 -11.01 2.71 -26.55
C GLN A 7 -10.33 2.30 -25.23
N VAL A 8 -9.26 1.49 -25.29
CA VAL A 8 -8.47 1.12 -24.10
C VAL A 8 -7.88 2.37 -23.44
N ARG A 9 -7.35 3.30 -24.24
CA ARG A 9 -6.82 4.57 -23.78
C ARG A 9 -7.89 5.43 -23.12
N GLN A 10 -9.06 5.56 -23.74
CA GLN A 10 -10.16 6.34 -23.17
C GLN A 10 -10.63 5.75 -21.83
N GLN A 11 -10.73 4.42 -21.73
CA GLN A 11 -11.05 3.75 -20.47
C GLN A 11 -10.02 4.02 -19.37
N LEU A 12 -8.73 4.01 -19.70
CA LEU A 12 -7.68 4.39 -18.76
C LEU A 12 -7.83 5.85 -18.32
N ILE A 13 -8.08 6.78 -19.24
CA ILE A 13 -8.28 8.20 -18.92
C ILE A 13 -9.46 8.36 -17.96
N ASP A 14 -10.60 7.73 -18.25
CA ASP A 14 -11.80 7.83 -17.40
C ASP A 14 -11.51 7.27 -16.00
N LYS A 15 -10.75 6.17 -15.89
CA LYS A 15 -10.32 5.59 -14.61
C LYS A 15 -9.40 6.54 -13.84
N LEU A 16 -8.43 7.17 -14.51
CA LEU A 16 -7.54 8.15 -13.89
C LEU A 16 -8.33 9.36 -13.39
N LEU A 17 -9.29 9.87 -14.17
CA LEU A 17 -10.15 10.96 -13.71
C LEU A 17 -10.98 10.58 -12.48
N ALA A 18 -11.50 9.35 -12.42
CA ALA A 18 -12.21 8.83 -11.25
C ALA A 18 -11.31 8.71 -10.00
N LEU A 19 -10.01 8.47 -10.18
CA LEU A 19 -9.00 8.42 -9.12
C LEU A 19 -8.47 9.81 -8.70
N GLY A 20 -9.10 10.89 -9.19
CA GLY A 20 -8.78 12.26 -8.80
C GLY A 20 -7.66 12.93 -9.60
N TYR A 21 -7.25 12.35 -10.73
CA TYR A 21 -6.22 12.97 -11.57
C TYR A 21 -6.78 14.21 -12.28
N PRO A 22 -6.15 15.39 -12.18
CA PRO A 22 -6.58 16.57 -12.91
C PRO A 22 -6.49 16.34 -14.42
N LYS A 23 -7.46 16.82 -15.22
CA LYS A 23 -7.39 16.73 -16.69
C LYS A 23 -6.11 17.35 -17.26
N SER A 24 -5.63 18.44 -16.65
CA SER A 24 -4.38 19.10 -17.02
C SER A 24 -3.11 18.29 -16.72
N SER A 25 -3.20 17.26 -15.86
CA SER A 25 -2.08 16.38 -15.53
C SER A 25 -1.85 15.30 -16.59
N ILE A 26 -2.87 14.96 -17.38
CA ILE A 26 -2.83 13.85 -18.34
C ILE A 26 -2.33 14.36 -19.69
N VAL A 27 -1.20 13.86 -20.14
CA VAL A 27 -0.56 14.23 -21.41
C VAL A 27 -0.49 13.00 -22.32
N LEU A 28 -1.11 13.08 -23.49
CA LEU A 28 -1.07 12.00 -24.47
C LEU A 28 0.11 12.16 -25.42
N GLU A 29 0.62 11.01 -25.89
CA GLU A 29 1.56 10.93 -27.00
C GLU A 29 2.82 11.80 -26.80
N LEU A 30 3.36 11.78 -25.58
CA LEU A 30 4.50 12.60 -25.18
C LEU A 30 5.77 12.17 -25.93
N GLY A 31 6.23 13.04 -26.83
CA GLY A 31 7.48 12.85 -27.56
C GLY A 31 8.72 13.12 -26.70
N LEU A 32 9.68 12.21 -26.75
CA LEU A 32 11.00 12.32 -26.12
C LEU A 32 12.08 12.25 -27.19
N ALA A 33 13.02 13.20 -27.18
CA ALA A 33 14.19 13.13 -28.04
C ALA A 33 15.20 12.11 -27.49
N ILE A 34 15.46 11.04 -28.25
CA ILE A 34 16.51 10.06 -27.96
C ILE A 34 17.68 10.36 -28.92
N GLY A 35 18.60 11.22 -28.50
CA GLY A 35 19.76 11.57 -29.34
C GLY A 35 19.40 12.44 -30.56
N ARG A 36 20.23 12.37 -31.62
CA ARG A 36 20.17 13.33 -32.74
C ARG A 36 19.04 13.11 -33.74
N ASN A 37 18.59 11.86 -33.95
CA ASN A 37 17.65 11.51 -35.03
C ASN A 37 16.50 10.55 -34.63
N SER A 38 16.41 10.10 -33.37
CA SER A 38 15.29 9.24 -32.93
C SER A 38 14.43 9.94 -31.89
N GLN A 39 13.12 9.69 -31.98
CA GLN A 39 12.14 10.14 -31.01
C GLN A 39 11.43 8.90 -30.45
N ALA A 40 11.36 8.83 -29.12
CA ALA A 40 10.43 7.94 -28.45
C ALA A 40 9.10 8.65 -28.24
N ARG A 41 8.03 7.88 -28.14
CA ARG A 41 6.69 8.39 -27.90
C ARG A 41 6.07 7.57 -26.78
N ILE A 42 5.75 8.24 -25.68
CA ILE A 42 5.01 7.64 -24.57
C ILE A 42 3.52 7.81 -24.86
N ASP A 43 2.74 6.74 -24.73
CA ASP A 43 1.30 6.79 -25.02
C ASP A 43 0.55 7.74 -24.09
N LEU A 44 0.82 7.64 -22.79
CA LEU A 44 0.22 8.51 -21.78
C LEU A 44 1.21 8.82 -20.65
N ALA A 45 1.29 10.08 -20.27
CA ALA A 45 2.14 10.60 -19.22
C ALA A 45 1.32 11.39 -18.21
N ILE A 46 1.67 11.30 -16.94
CA ILE A 46 1.09 12.10 -15.86
C ILE A 46 2.12 13.11 -15.41
N LYS A 47 1.74 14.39 -15.44
CA LYS A 47 2.55 15.50 -14.94
C LYS A 47 1.85 16.22 -13.81
N ASP A 48 2.62 16.69 -12.83
CA ASP A 48 2.10 17.62 -11.84
C ASP A 48 1.79 18.98 -12.50
N PRO A 49 0.55 19.49 -12.48
CA PRO A 49 0.19 20.76 -13.11
C PRO A 49 0.96 21.96 -12.53
N ASP A 50 1.34 21.87 -11.26
CA ASP A 50 2.00 22.97 -10.54
C ASP A 50 3.49 23.06 -10.91
N THR A 51 4.16 21.91 -10.99
CA THR A 51 5.62 21.84 -11.15
C THR A 51 6.05 21.42 -12.56
N ASN A 52 5.10 20.95 -13.38
CA ASN A 52 5.32 20.34 -14.70
C ASN A 52 6.26 19.11 -14.65
N GLN A 53 6.46 18.53 -13.46
CA GLN A 53 7.28 17.34 -13.25
C GLN A 53 6.53 16.10 -13.72
N LEU A 54 7.25 15.19 -14.37
CA LEU A 54 6.69 13.90 -14.81
C LEU A 54 6.61 12.94 -13.61
N LEU A 55 5.40 12.54 -13.24
CA LEU A 55 5.15 11.68 -12.09
C LEU A 55 5.01 10.21 -12.50
N ALA A 56 4.30 9.95 -13.60
CA ALA A 56 4.10 8.59 -14.11
C ALA A 56 4.05 8.53 -15.63
N ILE A 57 4.34 7.35 -16.16
CA ILE A 57 4.19 7.02 -17.59
C ILE A 57 3.43 5.70 -17.75
N PHE A 58 2.70 5.60 -18.85
CA PHE A 58 1.86 4.47 -19.20
C PHE A 58 2.15 4.04 -20.63
N GLU A 59 2.43 2.75 -20.80
CA GLU A 59 2.40 2.08 -22.10
C GLU A 59 1.07 1.34 -22.23
N ILE A 60 0.35 1.55 -23.33
CA ILE A 60 -1.02 1.06 -23.51
C ILE A 60 -1.03 0.02 -24.62
N LYS A 61 -1.44 -1.21 -24.31
CA LYS A 61 -1.60 -2.29 -25.31
C LYS A 61 -3.02 -2.82 -25.33
N ARG A 62 -3.53 -3.10 -26.53
CA ARG A 62 -4.84 -3.78 -26.68
C ARG A 62 -4.83 -5.20 -26.11
N ASN A 63 -3.70 -5.88 -26.23
CA ASN A 63 -3.52 -7.24 -25.77
C ASN A 63 -2.11 -7.39 -25.16
N LEU A 64 -2.05 -7.82 -23.90
CA LEU A 64 -0.80 -7.97 -23.14
C LEU A 64 -0.21 -9.39 -23.21
N ARG A 65 -0.50 -10.16 -24.26
CA ARG A 65 0.16 -11.46 -24.51
C ARG A 65 1.68 -11.36 -24.67
N ASP A 66 2.17 -10.21 -25.14
CA ASP A 66 3.60 -9.90 -25.23
C ASP A 66 3.92 -8.73 -24.27
N ILE A 67 3.94 -9.04 -22.97
CA ILE A 67 4.25 -8.07 -21.93
C ILE A 67 5.73 -7.66 -21.94
N ASP A 68 6.61 -8.54 -22.44
CA ASP A 68 8.05 -8.30 -22.45
C ASP A 68 8.41 -7.14 -23.38
N SER A 69 7.78 -7.07 -24.56
CA SER A 69 7.95 -5.95 -25.49
C SER A 69 7.52 -4.61 -24.88
N ALA A 70 6.35 -4.58 -24.22
CA ALA A 70 5.88 -3.39 -23.50
C ALA A 70 6.79 -3.02 -22.33
N THR A 71 7.30 -4.01 -21.61
CA THR A 71 8.25 -3.82 -20.50
C THR A 71 9.55 -3.17 -20.98
N GLN A 72 10.12 -3.67 -22.09
CA GLN A 72 11.34 -3.08 -22.65
C GLN A 72 11.13 -1.64 -23.13
N GLN A 73 9.96 -1.33 -23.72
CA GLN A 73 9.60 0.04 -24.11
C GLN A 73 9.56 0.96 -22.89
N VAL A 74 8.83 0.58 -21.85
CA VAL A 74 8.73 1.35 -20.60
C VAL A 74 10.10 1.52 -19.93
N LEU A 75 10.90 0.46 -19.83
CA LEU A 75 12.26 0.52 -19.29
C LEU A 75 13.17 1.45 -20.11
N SER A 76 12.99 1.52 -21.43
CA SER A 76 13.76 2.45 -22.27
C SER A 76 13.41 3.91 -21.97
N TYR A 77 12.13 4.21 -21.69
CA TYR A 77 11.68 5.56 -21.36
C TYR A 77 12.15 5.98 -19.97
N THR A 78 12.03 5.12 -18.96
CA THR A 78 12.45 5.45 -17.58
C THR A 78 13.92 5.81 -17.48
N LYS A 79 14.80 5.25 -18.33
CA LYS A 79 16.23 5.61 -18.39
C LYS A 79 16.50 7.03 -18.85
N LEU A 80 15.57 7.66 -19.56
CA LEU A 80 15.71 9.04 -20.07
C LEU A 80 15.40 10.09 -18.99
N PHE A 81 14.78 9.69 -17.89
CA PHE A 81 14.38 10.59 -16.81
C PHE A 81 15.35 10.49 -15.63
N SER A 82 15.70 11.64 -15.06
CA SER A 82 16.62 11.72 -13.91
C SER A 82 15.93 11.52 -12.55
N GLY A 83 14.59 11.55 -12.53
CA GLY A 83 13.74 11.46 -11.34
C GLY A 83 13.08 10.09 -11.19
N SER A 84 12.37 9.88 -10.07
CA SER A 84 11.64 8.65 -9.78
C SER A 84 10.28 8.66 -10.47
N VAL A 85 10.28 8.46 -11.79
CA VAL A 85 9.03 8.31 -12.57
C VAL A 85 8.46 6.92 -12.34
N GLN A 86 7.21 6.84 -11.89
CA GLN A 86 6.50 5.57 -11.81
C GLN A 86 6.08 5.11 -13.21
N ALA A 87 6.16 3.82 -13.48
CA ALA A 87 5.98 3.33 -14.83
C ALA A 87 5.01 2.16 -14.84
N PHE A 88 4.00 2.25 -15.70
CA PHE A 88 2.90 1.30 -15.76
C PHE A 88 2.69 0.77 -17.18
N ILE A 89 2.19 -0.45 -17.27
CA ILE A 89 1.69 -1.05 -18.51
C ILE A 89 0.19 -1.32 -18.29
N TYR A 90 -0.64 -0.87 -19.22
CA TYR A 90 -2.09 -1.00 -19.17
C TYR A 90 -2.62 -1.72 -20.40
N GLY A 91 -3.57 -2.64 -20.21
CA GLY A 91 -4.18 -3.35 -21.32
C GLY A 91 -5.07 -4.50 -20.91
N TYR A 92 -5.32 -5.41 -21.84
CA TYR A 92 -6.22 -6.55 -21.63
C TYR A 92 -5.53 -7.89 -21.90
N ILE A 93 -5.88 -8.91 -21.14
CA ILE A 93 -5.55 -10.32 -21.41
C ILE A 93 -6.86 -11.10 -21.40
N ASP A 94 -7.19 -11.72 -22.54
CA ASP A 94 -8.41 -12.52 -22.72
C ASP A 94 -9.70 -11.81 -22.25
N GLY A 95 -9.77 -10.50 -22.52
CA GLY A 95 -10.90 -9.65 -22.17
C GLY A 95 -10.89 -9.12 -20.73
N SER A 96 -9.95 -9.56 -19.89
CA SER A 96 -9.76 -9.03 -18.53
C SER A 96 -8.75 -7.89 -18.53
N GLU A 97 -9.10 -6.77 -17.91
CA GLU A 97 -8.19 -5.64 -17.70
C GLU A 97 -7.01 -6.08 -16.81
N LYS A 98 -5.81 -5.66 -17.18
CA LYS A 98 -4.57 -5.93 -16.46
C LYS A 98 -3.70 -4.69 -16.42
N ILE A 99 -3.09 -4.47 -15.26
CA ILE A 99 -2.20 -3.36 -15.01
C ILE A 99 -0.93 -3.95 -14.42
N TYR A 100 0.21 -3.48 -14.88
CA TYR A 100 1.51 -3.88 -14.36
C TYR A 100 2.30 -2.64 -13.97
N SER A 101 2.97 -2.71 -12.82
CA SER A 101 3.96 -1.73 -12.39
C SER A 101 5.35 -2.22 -12.77
N VAL A 102 6.15 -1.33 -13.35
CA VAL A 102 7.50 -1.61 -13.82
C VAL A 102 8.50 -0.89 -12.92
N ASN A 103 9.29 -1.66 -12.18
CA ASN A 103 10.38 -1.14 -11.36
C ASN A 103 11.67 -1.05 -12.18
N SER A 104 12.01 0.16 -12.62
CA SER A 104 13.19 0.44 -13.44
C SER A 104 14.53 0.19 -12.75
N LYS A 105 14.57 0.07 -11.41
CA LYS A 105 15.83 -0.18 -10.68
C LYS A 105 16.24 -1.64 -10.72
N ASN A 106 15.25 -2.53 -10.63
CA ASN A 106 15.49 -3.97 -10.53
C ASN A 106 15.04 -4.73 -11.80
N ASN A 107 14.53 -4.01 -12.82
CA ASN A 107 13.88 -4.58 -14.00
C ASN A 107 12.77 -5.58 -13.66
N ASP A 108 12.05 -5.29 -12.57
CA ASP A 108 10.99 -6.15 -12.08
C ASP A 108 9.62 -5.63 -12.55
N VAL A 109 8.72 -6.56 -12.88
CA VAL A 109 7.37 -6.25 -13.35
C VAL A 109 6.39 -7.00 -12.50
N SER A 110 5.54 -6.26 -11.78
CA SER A 110 4.55 -6.82 -10.87
C SER A 110 3.16 -6.41 -11.34
N GLN A 111 2.23 -7.36 -11.42
CA GLN A 111 0.83 -7.04 -11.69
C GLN A 111 0.27 -6.26 -10.50
N VAL A 112 -0.43 -5.15 -10.77
CA VAL A 112 -1.14 -4.36 -9.76
C VAL A 112 -2.64 -4.44 -10.04
N PHE A 113 -3.44 -4.49 -8.98
CA PHE A 113 -4.90 -4.54 -9.11
C PHE A 113 -5.49 -3.17 -9.43
N ASP A 114 -4.95 -2.12 -8.82
CA ASP A 114 -5.42 -0.74 -9.02
C ASP A 114 -4.27 0.24 -9.21
N LEU A 115 -4.62 1.35 -9.86
CA LEU A 115 -3.73 2.49 -10.02
C LEU A 115 -3.73 3.34 -8.73
N PRO A 116 -2.59 3.90 -8.33
CA PRO A 116 -2.55 4.80 -7.19
C PRO A 116 -3.41 6.04 -7.44
N SER A 117 -3.96 6.64 -6.40
CA SER A 117 -4.60 7.97 -6.50
C SER A 117 -3.57 9.05 -6.87
N TYR A 118 -4.04 10.18 -7.40
CA TYR A 118 -3.16 11.30 -7.75
C TYR A 118 -2.33 11.79 -6.55
N ASP A 119 -2.95 11.91 -5.37
CA ASP A 119 -2.28 12.34 -4.14
C ASP A 119 -1.23 11.32 -3.68
N SER A 120 -1.52 10.03 -3.79
CA SER A 120 -0.54 8.97 -3.49
C SER A 120 0.66 9.05 -4.42
N LEU A 121 0.44 9.32 -5.71
CA LEU A 121 1.51 9.47 -6.71
C LEU A 121 2.44 10.64 -6.39
N LYS A 122 1.89 11.80 -5.99
CA LYS A 122 2.63 13.01 -5.61
C LYS A 122 3.46 12.82 -4.33
N ASN A 123 2.96 12.04 -3.38
CA ASN A 123 3.60 11.83 -2.08
C ASN A 123 4.77 10.83 -2.11
N VAL A 124 4.77 9.86 -3.02
CA VAL A 124 5.88 8.89 -3.17
C VAL A 124 7.19 9.60 -3.55
N GLU A 125 7.12 10.64 -4.37
CA GLU A 125 8.30 11.41 -4.77
C GLU A 125 8.82 12.30 -3.63
N THR A 126 7.93 12.86 -2.80
CA THR A 126 8.35 13.68 -1.64
C THR A 126 9.29 12.89 -0.70
N ILE A 127 9.01 11.60 -0.50
CA ILE A 127 9.81 10.70 0.35
C ILE A 127 11.13 10.31 -0.33
N LEU A 128 11.12 10.07 -1.65
CA LEU A 128 12.30 9.67 -2.42
C LEU A 128 13.25 10.84 -2.70
N ASP A 129 12.75 12.06 -2.91
CA ASP A 129 13.58 13.24 -3.19
C ASP A 129 14.26 13.81 -1.94
N LEU A 130 13.65 13.63 -0.76
CA LEU A 130 14.30 13.85 0.53
C LEU A 130 15.47 12.87 0.75
N SER A 131 15.41 11.67 0.15
CA SER A 131 16.48 10.67 0.23
C SER A 131 17.58 10.87 -0.83
N SER A 132 17.22 11.34 -2.04
CA SER A 132 18.13 11.54 -3.17
C SER A 132 19.05 12.75 -2.98
N LYS A 133 18.54 13.85 -2.40
CA LYS A 133 19.34 15.03 -2.00
C LYS A 133 20.32 14.71 -0.88
N LYS A 134 20.00 13.78 0.03
CA LYS A 134 20.93 13.26 1.05
C LYS A 134 21.97 12.27 0.50
N GLN A 135 21.66 11.54 -0.58
CA GLN A 135 22.60 10.60 -1.20
C GLN A 135 23.60 11.26 -2.18
N LYS A 136 23.21 12.30 -2.92
CA LYS A 136 24.16 13.05 -3.77
C LYS A 136 25.17 13.87 -2.96
N ALA A 137 24.81 14.31 -1.76
CA ALA A 137 25.76 14.91 -0.80
C ALA A 137 26.72 13.87 -0.16
N ARG A 138 26.40 12.58 -0.20
CA ARG A 138 27.23 11.50 0.38
C ARG A 138 28.19 10.84 -0.61
N LYS A 139 27.98 10.96 -1.93
CA LYS A 139 28.84 10.31 -2.94
C LYS A 139 30.12 11.06 -3.30
N GLN A 140 30.36 12.25 -2.76
CA GLN A 140 31.59 13.01 -3.02
C GLN A 140 32.69 12.82 -1.95
N ASN A 141 32.42 12.08 -0.87
CA ASN A 141 33.36 11.90 0.26
C ASN A 141 33.80 10.45 0.54
N SER A 142 33.50 9.46 -0.32
CA SER A 142 33.88 8.05 -0.04
C SER A 142 35.33 7.68 -0.41
N ALA A 143 36.21 8.68 -0.52
CA ALA A 143 37.65 8.47 -0.73
C ALA A 143 38.45 9.24 0.33
N ARG A 144 38.16 9.00 1.61
CA ARG A 144 39.14 9.10 2.72
C ARG A 144 38.47 8.67 4.02
N ASN A 145 39.16 7.80 4.75
CA ASN A 145 39.00 7.46 6.17
C ASN A 145 38.24 6.16 6.49
N TRP A 146 38.87 5.05 6.11
CA TRP A 146 39.00 3.91 7.01
C TRP A 146 39.81 4.35 8.24
N SER A 147 39.19 4.37 9.41
CA SER A 147 39.77 4.22 10.76
C SER A 147 38.98 5.07 11.76
N THR A 148 38.02 4.43 12.43
CA THR A 148 37.50 4.72 13.78
C THR A 148 36.20 3.93 13.97
N ILE A 149 36.30 2.62 13.80
CA ILE A 149 35.48 1.69 14.58
C ILE A 149 36.27 1.46 15.87
N VAL A 150 35.58 1.09 16.95
CA VAL A 150 36.09 0.64 18.26
C VAL A 150 36.03 1.72 19.36
N ALA A 151 34.86 1.83 19.99
CA ALA A 151 34.72 2.03 21.44
C ALA A 151 33.28 1.85 21.97
N GLY A 152 32.23 1.86 21.14
CA GLY A 152 30.85 1.93 21.67
C GLY A 152 29.74 1.13 20.96
N MET A 153 30.03 0.14 20.11
CA MET A 153 29.00 -0.53 19.28
C MET A 153 28.97 -2.06 19.37
N THR A 154 29.38 -2.69 20.47
CA THR A 154 29.32 -4.16 20.60
C THR A 154 27.99 -4.72 21.12
N SER A 155 27.04 -3.89 21.59
CA SER A 155 25.78 -4.42 22.15
C SER A 155 24.61 -4.50 21.16
N SER A 156 24.50 -3.62 20.17
CA SER A 156 23.29 -3.52 19.32
C SER A 156 23.32 -4.35 18.05
N VAL A 157 24.50 -4.63 17.48
CA VAL A 157 24.62 -5.45 16.26
C VAL A 157 24.45 -6.95 16.56
N ALA A 158 24.90 -7.40 17.74
CA ALA A 158 24.74 -8.79 18.16
C ALA A 158 23.26 -9.15 18.39
N ILE A 159 22.47 -8.23 18.97
CA ILE A 159 21.04 -8.42 19.21
C ILE A 159 20.25 -8.41 17.89
N ALA A 160 20.60 -7.53 16.94
CA ALA A 160 19.97 -7.51 15.63
C ALA A 160 20.28 -8.78 14.81
N ALA A 161 21.50 -9.30 14.89
CA ALA A 161 21.90 -10.51 14.20
C ALA A 161 21.28 -11.78 14.81
N THR A 162 21.19 -11.87 16.14
CA THR A 162 20.50 -13.00 16.81
C THR A 162 18.99 -12.95 16.62
N ALA A 163 18.37 -11.78 16.64
CA ALA A 163 16.96 -11.63 16.29
C ALA A 163 16.70 -12.05 14.82
N ALA A 164 17.53 -11.60 13.88
CA ALA A 164 17.39 -11.98 12.47
C ALA A 164 17.57 -13.50 12.22
N MET A 165 18.47 -14.17 12.96
CA MET A 165 18.66 -15.62 12.84
C MET A 165 17.52 -16.42 13.50
N VAL A 166 16.98 -15.98 14.64
CA VAL A 166 15.85 -16.66 15.30
C VAL A 166 14.55 -16.47 14.51
N PHE A 167 14.33 -15.30 13.91
CA PHE A 167 13.18 -15.07 13.01
C PHE A 167 13.34 -15.77 11.65
N GLY A 168 14.57 -15.90 11.14
CA GLY A 168 14.86 -16.59 9.88
C GLY A 168 14.78 -18.12 9.96
N LEU A 169 14.96 -18.73 11.14
CA LEU A 169 14.92 -20.19 11.33
C LEU A 169 13.55 -20.73 11.78
N LEU A 170 12.61 -19.88 12.16
CA LEU A 170 11.26 -20.29 12.62
C LEU A 170 10.16 -20.14 11.56
N PHE A 171 10.43 -19.52 10.42
CA PHE A 171 9.46 -19.29 9.34
C PHE A 171 9.93 -19.84 7.99
N ASP A 172 10.34 -21.10 7.98
CA ASP A 172 10.35 -21.91 6.77
C ASP A 172 9.03 -22.69 6.70
N GLU A 173 8.38 -22.67 5.52
CA GLU A 173 7.05 -23.22 5.20
C GLU A 173 5.80 -22.68 5.97
N SER A 174 5.28 -21.53 5.53
CA SER A 174 3.87 -21.39 5.12
C SER A 174 3.60 -19.96 4.64
N LYS A 175 2.75 -19.83 3.61
CA LYS A 175 2.33 -18.56 2.98
C LYS A 175 2.08 -17.47 4.01
N THR A 176 3.01 -16.52 4.12
CA THR A 176 2.86 -15.34 4.97
C THR A 176 1.88 -14.39 4.29
N LEU A 177 0.62 -14.42 4.73
CA LEU A 177 -0.37 -13.47 4.26
C LEU A 177 0.05 -12.05 4.70
N ASN A 178 0.13 -11.15 3.74
CA ASN A 178 0.44 -9.74 3.98
C ASN A 178 -0.69 -9.09 4.83
N ASN A 179 -0.40 -8.04 5.61
CA ASN A 179 -1.41 -7.33 6.42
C ASN A 179 -2.60 -6.81 5.58
N ALA A 180 -2.37 -6.56 4.28
CA ALA A 180 -3.42 -6.24 3.32
C ALA A 180 -4.32 -7.46 2.98
N GLU A 181 -3.75 -8.65 2.81
CA GLU A 181 -4.49 -9.88 2.53
C GLU A 181 -5.26 -10.37 3.77
N LEU A 182 -4.72 -10.13 4.97
CA LEU A 182 -5.45 -10.33 6.23
C LEU A 182 -6.65 -9.37 6.34
N THR A 183 -6.49 -8.10 5.93
CA THR A 183 -7.57 -7.10 5.95
C THR A 183 -8.63 -7.42 4.90
N GLU A 184 -8.22 -7.83 3.69
CA GLU A 184 -9.12 -8.26 2.62
C GLU A 184 -9.92 -9.50 3.02
N LYS A 185 -9.26 -10.48 3.64
CA LYS A 185 -9.91 -11.70 4.13
C LYS A 185 -10.84 -11.42 5.32
N ILE A 186 -10.51 -10.45 6.18
CA ILE A 186 -11.42 -9.98 7.24
C ILE A 186 -12.64 -9.30 6.62
N TYR A 187 -12.45 -8.47 5.59
CA TYR A 187 -13.55 -7.77 4.93
C TYR A 187 -14.46 -8.74 4.16
N SER A 188 -13.89 -9.74 3.47
CA SER A 188 -14.66 -10.77 2.77
C SER A 188 -15.46 -11.64 3.74
N ILE A 189 -14.86 -12.05 4.87
CA ILE A 189 -15.55 -12.80 5.94
C ILE A 189 -16.66 -11.95 6.57
N GLN A 190 -16.45 -10.64 6.71
CA GLN A 190 -17.45 -9.73 7.27
C GLN A 190 -18.63 -9.52 6.31
N SER A 191 -18.37 -9.40 5.00
CA SER A 191 -19.42 -9.33 3.98
C SER A 191 -20.20 -10.65 3.86
N GLU A 192 -19.52 -11.79 3.95
CA GLU A 192 -20.17 -13.11 3.94
C GLU A 192 -21.06 -13.28 5.17
N ARG A 193 -20.60 -12.84 6.35
CA ARG A 193 -21.40 -12.81 7.57
C ARG A 193 -22.65 -11.93 7.43
N GLU A 194 -22.53 -10.74 6.86
CA GLU A 194 -23.68 -9.85 6.65
C GLU A 194 -24.71 -10.43 5.69
N ASN A 195 -24.26 -11.14 4.65
CA ASN A 195 -25.16 -11.84 3.73
C ASN A 195 -25.85 -13.02 4.41
N ILE A 196 -25.13 -13.81 5.21
CA ILE A 196 -25.72 -14.92 5.98
C ILE A 196 -26.76 -14.38 7.00
N VAL A 197 -26.49 -13.25 7.65
CA VAL A 197 -27.45 -12.62 8.57
C VAL A 197 -28.70 -12.13 7.83
N LYS A 198 -28.55 -11.56 6.63
CA LYS A 198 -29.69 -11.17 5.78
C LYS A 198 -30.52 -12.38 5.36
N GLU A 199 -29.86 -13.45 4.93
CA GLU A 199 -30.52 -14.72 4.58
C GLU A 199 -31.26 -15.31 5.79
N LEU A 200 -30.64 -15.36 6.97
CA LEU A 200 -31.30 -15.83 8.20
C LEU A 200 -32.53 -14.99 8.56
N ASN A 201 -32.43 -13.66 8.45
CA ASN A 201 -33.58 -12.80 8.71
C ASN A 201 -34.70 -13.02 7.69
N SER A 202 -34.37 -13.21 6.41
CA SER A 202 -35.36 -13.53 5.38
C SER A 202 -36.03 -14.89 5.65
N LEU A 203 -35.25 -15.90 6.01
CA LEU A 203 -35.74 -17.24 6.33
C LEU A 203 -36.61 -17.22 7.59
N LYS A 204 -36.24 -16.44 8.61
CA LYS A 204 -37.05 -16.22 9.83
C LYS A 204 -38.38 -15.55 9.49
N THR A 205 -38.40 -14.58 8.58
CA THR A 205 -39.64 -13.96 8.12
C THR A 205 -40.51 -14.92 7.32
N GLU A 206 -39.94 -15.71 6.42
CA GLU A 206 -40.66 -16.75 5.66
C GLU A 206 -41.24 -17.83 6.59
N LEU A 207 -40.49 -18.25 7.59
CA LEU A 207 -40.94 -19.23 8.59
C LEU A 207 -42.08 -18.67 9.44
N LYS A 208 -42.01 -17.39 9.84
CA LYS A 208 -43.11 -16.71 10.55
C LYS A 208 -44.38 -16.65 9.69
N ILE A 209 -44.25 -16.34 8.39
CA ILE A 209 -45.37 -16.32 7.44
C ILE A 209 -45.95 -17.73 7.26
N SER A 210 -45.09 -18.74 7.09
CA SER A 210 -45.51 -20.14 6.96
C SER A 210 -46.23 -20.64 8.21
N LYS A 211 -45.71 -20.33 9.42
CA LYS A 211 -46.37 -20.63 10.69
C LYS A 211 -47.74 -19.99 10.79
N SER A 212 -47.86 -18.71 10.43
CA SER A 212 -49.16 -18.01 10.45
C SER A 212 -50.16 -18.59 9.43
N SER A 213 -49.68 -19.06 8.27
CA SER A 213 -50.50 -19.74 7.26
C SER A 213 -50.96 -21.12 7.75
N LEU A 214 -50.09 -21.85 8.46
CA LEU A 214 -50.41 -23.14 9.05
C LEU A 214 -51.43 -23.01 10.20
N GLU A 215 -51.30 -21.98 11.04
CA GLU A 215 -52.27 -21.65 12.09
C GLU A 215 -53.63 -21.21 11.54
N ALA A 216 -53.68 -20.65 10.32
CA ALA A 216 -54.92 -20.35 9.63
C ALA A 216 -55.59 -21.63 9.07
N ILE A 217 -54.78 -22.57 8.58
CA ILE A 217 -55.26 -23.86 8.05
C ILE A 217 -55.68 -24.80 9.18
N SER A 218 -55.03 -24.76 10.35
CA SER A 218 -55.37 -25.60 11.50
C SER A 218 -56.69 -25.24 12.18
N LYS A 219 -57.31 -24.10 11.82
CA LYS A 219 -58.64 -23.68 12.28
C LYS A 219 -59.79 -24.15 11.37
N VAL A 220 -59.49 -24.90 10.30
CA VAL A 220 -60.49 -25.48 9.40
C VAL A 220 -61.06 -26.78 10.02
N PRO A 221 -62.39 -27.00 10.04
CA PRO A 221 -63.01 -28.11 10.78
C PRO A 221 -62.64 -29.52 10.29
N ASP A 222 -62.59 -30.44 11.26
CA ASP A 222 -62.11 -31.83 11.24
C ASP A 222 -62.90 -32.77 10.29
N GLU A 223 -62.42 -33.02 9.07
CA GLU A 223 -62.91 -34.19 8.31
C GLU A 223 -61.82 -35.07 7.68
N HIS A 224 -60.59 -34.57 7.47
CA HIS A 224 -59.51 -35.36 6.88
C HIS A 224 -58.20 -35.17 7.65
N GLY A 225 -57.38 -36.23 7.79
CA GLY A 225 -56.21 -36.41 8.68
C GLY A 225 -55.07 -35.37 8.64
N TRP A 226 -55.28 -34.25 7.99
CA TRP A 226 -54.43 -33.06 7.93
C TRP A 226 -54.07 -32.47 9.29
N LYS A 227 -54.93 -32.58 10.31
CA LYS A 227 -54.62 -32.09 11.68
C LYS A 227 -53.44 -32.82 12.33
N SER A 228 -53.31 -34.12 12.07
CA SER A 228 -52.18 -34.92 12.56
C SER A 228 -50.88 -34.53 11.85
N GLU A 229 -50.95 -34.26 10.54
CA GLU A 229 -49.78 -33.87 9.75
C GLU A 229 -49.35 -32.43 10.04
N ALA A 230 -50.30 -31.51 10.19
CA ALA A 230 -50.05 -30.14 10.63
C ALA A 230 -49.43 -30.09 12.04
N SER A 231 -49.87 -30.95 12.96
CA SER A 231 -49.26 -31.06 14.30
C SER A 231 -47.83 -31.61 14.24
N ARG A 232 -47.54 -32.58 13.36
CA ARG A 232 -46.18 -33.07 13.11
C ARG A 232 -45.26 -32.02 12.49
N ILE A 233 -45.79 -31.24 11.56
CA ILE A 233 -45.05 -30.13 10.95
C ILE A 233 -44.80 -29.03 11.99
N SER A 234 -45.79 -28.67 12.81
CA SER A 234 -45.64 -27.67 13.88
C SER A 234 -44.58 -28.08 14.91
N SER A 235 -44.56 -29.35 15.32
CA SER A 235 -43.53 -29.86 16.25
C SER A 235 -42.12 -29.93 15.63
N SER A 236 -42.03 -30.16 14.32
CA SER A 236 -40.76 -30.09 13.58
C SER A 236 -40.26 -28.64 13.48
N ILE A 237 -41.17 -27.69 13.32
CA ILE A 237 -40.88 -26.24 13.32
C ILE A 237 -40.40 -25.79 14.71
N GLU A 238 -41.06 -26.19 15.79
CA GLU A 238 -40.61 -25.87 17.16
C GLU A 238 -39.22 -26.43 17.46
N ARG A 239 -38.91 -27.65 16.97
CA ARG A 239 -37.57 -28.24 17.08
C ARG A 239 -36.51 -27.50 16.27
N LEU A 240 -36.88 -26.90 15.14
CA LEU A 240 -35.97 -26.08 14.35
C LEU A 240 -35.74 -24.72 15.03
N ASP A 241 -36.79 -24.12 15.58
CA ASP A 241 -36.71 -22.86 16.32
C ASP A 241 -35.81 -23.01 17.56
N SER A 242 -35.96 -24.10 18.32
CA SER A 242 -35.08 -24.38 19.47
C SER A 242 -33.62 -24.62 19.09
N ARG A 243 -33.36 -25.18 17.89
CA ARG A 243 -31.99 -25.38 17.38
C ARG A 243 -31.39 -24.08 16.86
N LEU A 244 -32.21 -23.22 16.27
CA LEU A 244 -31.83 -21.88 15.84
C LEU A 244 -31.54 -21.00 17.05
N GLU A 245 -32.36 -21.06 18.09
CA GLU A 245 -32.13 -20.37 19.35
C GLU A 245 -30.87 -20.90 20.07
N ALA A 246 -30.62 -22.20 20.05
CA ALA A 246 -29.37 -22.77 20.56
C ALA A 246 -28.13 -22.32 19.75
N LEU A 247 -28.26 -22.19 18.42
CA LEU A 247 -27.21 -21.65 17.54
C LEU A 247 -27.01 -20.15 17.75
N GLU A 248 -28.11 -19.39 17.91
CA GLU A 248 -28.11 -17.96 18.20
C GLU A 248 -27.48 -17.70 19.56
N ASN A 249 -27.82 -18.50 20.57
CA ASN A 249 -27.19 -18.46 21.89
C ASN A 249 -25.71 -18.88 21.80
N ALA A 250 -25.35 -19.93 21.06
CA ALA A 250 -23.94 -20.31 20.89
C ALA A 250 -23.10 -19.26 20.13
N ILE A 251 -23.70 -18.45 19.26
CA ILE A 251 -23.06 -17.34 18.54
C ILE A 251 -23.03 -16.06 19.37
N THR A 252 -24.02 -15.86 20.23
CA THR A 252 -24.15 -14.67 21.11
C THR A 252 -23.37 -14.83 22.42
N GLU A 253 -23.24 -16.06 22.94
CA GLU A 253 -22.48 -16.45 24.13
C GLU A 253 -20.99 -16.74 23.84
N ASP A 254 -20.35 -16.04 22.91
CA ASP A 254 -18.89 -15.91 22.97
C ASP A 254 -18.52 -14.60 23.72
N PRO A 255 -18.55 -14.58 25.07
CA PRO A 255 -18.22 -13.41 25.88
C PRO A 255 -16.77 -12.95 25.67
N ALA A 256 -15.90 -13.82 25.13
CA ALA A 256 -14.56 -13.42 24.73
C ALA A 256 -14.60 -12.39 23.59
N LYS A 257 -15.58 -12.46 22.69
CA LYS A 257 -15.73 -11.55 21.55
C LYS A 257 -16.35 -10.20 21.94
N ALA A 258 -17.30 -10.20 22.89
CA ALA A 258 -17.92 -8.99 23.43
C ALA A 258 -16.95 -8.15 24.28
N LEU A 259 -16.01 -8.80 24.99
CA LEU A 259 -14.92 -8.13 25.72
C LEU A 259 -13.72 -7.81 24.82
N ALA A 260 -13.40 -8.67 23.85
CA ALA A 260 -12.26 -8.46 22.96
C ALA A 260 -12.45 -7.22 22.08
N VAL A 261 -13.66 -6.87 21.61
CA VAL A 261 -13.82 -5.71 20.72
C VAL A 261 -13.51 -4.37 21.44
N PRO A 262 -14.04 -4.10 22.65
CA PRO A 262 -13.64 -2.91 23.42
C PRO A 262 -12.17 -2.91 23.83
N ILE A 263 -11.58 -4.08 24.16
CA ILE A 263 -10.16 -4.20 24.52
C ILE A 263 -9.28 -3.96 23.30
N LEU A 264 -9.58 -4.58 22.16
CA LEU A 264 -8.87 -4.37 20.90
C LEU A 264 -8.96 -2.91 20.46
N ARG A 265 -10.12 -2.26 20.60
CA ARG A 265 -10.26 -0.83 20.31
C ARG A 265 -9.38 0.02 21.24
N LYS A 266 -9.35 -0.31 22.53
CA LYS A 266 -8.48 0.37 23.51
C LYS A 266 -7.00 0.14 23.22
N ASP A 267 -6.62 -1.07 22.80
CA ASP A 267 -5.24 -1.43 22.47
C ASP A 267 -4.80 -0.75 21.17
N LEU A 268 -5.69 -0.61 20.21
CA LEU A 268 -5.46 0.12 18.96
C LEU A 268 -5.32 1.63 19.22
N ASP A 269 -6.19 2.21 20.05
CA ASP A 269 -6.08 3.60 20.50
C ASP A 269 -4.78 3.84 21.30
N ASN A 270 -4.35 2.87 22.11
CA ASN A 270 -3.09 2.93 22.85
C ASN A 270 -1.88 2.81 21.92
N ALA A 271 -1.93 1.91 20.93
CA ALA A 271 -0.90 1.78 19.91
C ALA A 271 -0.80 3.07 19.08
N GLU A 272 -1.91 3.67 18.68
CA GLU A 272 -1.94 4.95 17.98
C GLU A 272 -1.30 6.06 18.82
N LYS A 273 -1.63 6.14 20.12
CA LYS A 273 -1.02 7.11 21.04
C LYS A 273 0.47 6.88 21.23
N SER A 274 0.91 5.62 21.37
CA SER A 274 2.32 5.27 21.48
C SER A 274 3.09 5.66 20.23
N LEU A 275 2.56 5.32 19.04
CA LEU A 275 3.16 5.67 17.76
C LEU A 275 3.23 7.19 17.56
N LYS A 276 2.18 7.94 17.94
CA LYS A 276 2.21 9.40 17.91
C LYS A 276 3.27 9.97 18.85
N ALA A 277 3.39 9.43 20.06
CA ALA A 277 4.40 9.85 21.03
C ALA A 277 5.82 9.55 20.52
N GLU A 278 6.05 8.35 19.96
CA GLU A 278 7.32 7.94 19.36
C GLU A 278 7.67 8.80 18.14
N LEU A 279 6.70 9.17 17.29
CA LEU A 279 6.94 10.08 16.17
C LEU A 279 7.33 11.48 16.65
N ILE A 280 6.66 11.99 17.69
CA ILE A 280 7.00 13.29 18.30
C ILE A 280 8.39 13.23 18.91
N GLN A 281 8.73 12.15 19.62
CA GLN A 281 10.06 11.95 20.19
C GLN A 281 11.12 11.86 19.08
N THR A 282 10.89 11.05 18.05
CA THR A 282 11.78 10.89 16.90
C THR A 282 12.00 12.24 16.20
N LYS A 283 10.94 13.02 16.02
CA LYS A 283 11.05 14.38 15.49
C LYS A 283 11.93 15.26 16.37
N SER A 284 11.73 15.22 17.70
CA SER A 284 12.56 15.99 18.64
C SER A 284 14.03 15.56 18.63
N GLU A 285 14.30 14.27 18.46
CA GLU A 285 15.66 13.74 18.34
C GLU A 285 16.30 14.18 17.02
N ILE A 286 15.54 14.18 15.92
CA ILE A 286 15.98 14.71 14.63
C ILE A 286 16.29 16.20 14.73
N ASP A 287 15.43 16.99 15.38
CA ASP A 287 15.65 18.42 15.59
C ASP A 287 16.92 18.67 16.42
N ARG A 288 17.13 17.87 17.47
CA ARG A 288 18.37 17.92 18.26
C ARG A 288 19.61 17.55 17.45
N MET A 289 19.52 16.52 16.60
CA MET A 289 20.61 16.17 15.68
C MET A 289 20.86 17.26 14.66
N TYR A 290 19.82 17.95 14.20
CA TYR A 290 19.95 19.06 13.27
C TYR A 290 20.67 20.24 13.92
N ASP A 291 20.32 20.56 15.16
CA ASP A 291 21.03 21.60 15.92
C ASP A 291 22.48 21.21 16.21
N GLN A 292 22.75 19.96 16.57
CA GLN A 292 24.12 19.45 16.68
C GLN A 292 24.89 19.59 15.36
N ASN A 293 24.27 19.24 14.24
CA ASN A 293 24.89 19.38 12.91
C ASN A 293 25.20 20.85 12.58
N LYS A 294 24.34 21.80 12.97
CA LYS A 294 24.65 23.24 12.83
C LYS A 294 25.90 23.62 13.62
N TRP A 295 26.00 23.18 14.87
CA TRP A 295 27.18 23.42 15.70
C TRP A 295 28.44 22.79 15.11
N PHE A 296 28.35 21.57 14.57
CA PHE A 296 29.45 20.90 13.88
C PHE A 296 29.92 21.68 12.65
N ILE A 297 29.00 22.21 11.83
CA ILE A 297 29.36 23.02 10.66
C ILE A 297 30.07 24.31 11.10
N GLY A 298 29.58 24.97 12.15
CA GLY A 298 30.24 26.15 12.72
C GLY A 298 31.66 25.85 13.19
N LEU A 299 31.86 24.73 13.88
CA LEU A 299 33.16 24.28 14.37
C LEU A 299 34.12 23.92 13.22
N MET A 300 33.63 23.27 12.17
CA MET A 300 34.44 23.00 10.96
C MET A 300 34.90 24.30 10.29
N PHE A 301 34.03 25.32 10.26
CA PHE A 301 34.37 26.61 9.68
C PHE A 301 35.43 27.36 10.50
N THR A 302 35.32 27.36 11.84
CA THR A 302 36.32 27.98 12.70
C THR A 302 37.67 27.26 12.61
N ILE A 303 37.68 25.92 12.53
CA ILE A 303 38.91 25.16 12.30
C ILE A 303 39.53 25.52 10.95
N ALA A 304 38.74 25.55 9.87
CA ALA A 304 39.24 25.87 8.53
C ALA A 304 39.86 27.27 8.48
N LEU A 305 39.19 28.26 9.08
CA LEU A 305 39.72 29.63 9.22
C LEU A 305 40.99 29.67 10.07
N SER A 306 41.06 28.92 11.16
CA SER A 306 42.26 28.85 12.01
C SER A 306 43.45 28.28 11.25
N VAL A 307 43.25 27.22 10.46
CA VAL A 307 44.31 26.61 9.63
C VAL A 307 44.75 27.56 8.52
N LEU A 308 43.80 28.23 7.86
CA LEU A 308 44.10 29.28 6.86
C LEU A 308 44.88 30.45 7.47
N GLY A 309 44.48 30.91 8.67
CA GLY A 309 45.17 31.96 9.41
C GLY A 309 46.60 31.57 9.78
N MET A 310 46.81 30.34 10.26
CA MET A 310 48.16 29.81 10.51
C MET A 310 48.99 29.71 9.22
N ALA A 311 48.40 29.23 8.13
CA ALA A 311 49.10 29.10 6.85
C ALA A 311 49.50 30.47 6.27
N ALA A 312 48.59 31.44 6.31
CA ALA A 312 48.87 32.81 5.88
C ALA A 312 49.95 33.44 6.76
N SER A 313 49.83 33.34 8.09
CA SER A 313 50.82 33.84 9.04
C SER A 313 52.21 33.21 8.81
N SER A 314 52.27 31.89 8.61
CA SER A 314 53.50 31.18 8.28
C SER A 314 54.14 31.66 6.97
N PHE A 315 53.35 32.08 5.99
CA PHE A 315 53.87 32.57 4.71
C PHE A 315 54.40 34.01 4.82
N PHE A 316 53.77 34.85 5.63
CA PHE A 316 54.21 36.23 5.86
C PHE A 316 55.43 36.31 6.80
N ASN A 317 55.48 35.52 7.88
CA ASN A 317 56.65 35.47 8.77
C ASN A 317 57.92 34.90 8.12
N ARG A 318 57.81 34.30 6.93
CA ARG A 318 58.95 33.77 6.18
C ARG A 318 59.66 34.82 5.32
N LYS A 319 59.11 36.05 5.21
CA LYS A 319 59.67 37.14 4.41
C LYS A 319 60.58 38.09 5.19
N ASP A 320 60.64 37.96 6.51
CA ASP A 320 61.46 38.81 7.41
C ASP A 320 62.74 38.12 7.92
N THR A 321 63.16 37.02 7.29
CA THR A 321 64.48 36.36 7.45
C THR A 321 65.16 36.21 6.10
#